data_AF-A0A015M8U1-F1
#
_entry.id   AF-A0A015M8U1-F1
#
_cell.length_a   1.000
_cell.length_b   1.000
_cell.length_c   1.000
_cell.angle_alpha   90.00
_cell.angle_beta   90.00
_cell.angle_gamma   90.00
#
_symmetry.space_group_name_H-M   'P 1'
#
loop_
_entity.id
_entity.type
_entity.pdbx_description
1 polymer ?
#
loop_
_entity_poly.entity_id
_entity_poly.type
_entity_poly.pdbx_seq_one_letter_code
_entity_poly.pdbx_strand_id
1 'polypeptide(L)'
;MQNNENIDEWLNWIEEAINKKHIKYYEFENFKNIQEIGSGTSGKVFRANWKSFDHYLALKSFYNLNKITLKEIVNEGSEKIRLKSKLSKIDKNRF
;
A
#
# COMPACT_ATOMS: atom_id res chain seq x y z
N MET A 1 17.81 23.89 -0.03
CA MET A 1 16.80 23.94 -1.11
C MET A 1 16.24 22.52 -1.22
N GLN A 2 14.97 22.30 -0.87
CA GLN A 2 14.34 20.98 -0.96
C GLN A 2 13.94 20.72 -2.41
N ASN A 3 14.32 19.54 -2.91
CA ASN A 3 14.18 19.09 -4.28
C ASN A 3 12.70 18.91 -4.67
N ASN A 4 12.04 19.99 -5.10
CA ASN A 4 10.70 19.92 -5.67
C ASN A 4 10.70 19.17 -7.02
N GLU A 5 11.81 19.16 -7.75
CA GLU A 5 11.91 18.53 -9.08
C GLU A 5 11.73 17.01 -9.09
N ASN A 6 11.88 16.31 -7.94
CA ASN A 6 11.72 14.85 -7.91
C ASN A 6 10.31 14.38 -7.53
N ILE A 7 9.51 15.20 -6.84
CA ILE A 7 8.17 14.79 -6.37
C ILE A 7 7.21 14.65 -7.55
N ASP A 8 7.27 15.57 -8.50
CA ASP A 8 6.39 15.60 -9.67
C ASP A 8 6.56 14.36 -10.57
N GLU A 9 7.81 13.89 -10.74
CA GLU A 9 8.12 12.68 -11.50
C GLU A 9 7.49 11.43 -10.86
N TRP A 10 7.56 11.31 -9.53
CA TRP A 10 6.96 10.18 -8.82
C TRP A 10 5.43 10.24 -8.79
N LEU A 11 4.85 11.43 -8.68
CA LEU A 11 3.40 11.61 -8.78
C LEU A 11 2.89 11.15 -10.15
N ASN A 12 3.56 11.58 -11.23
CA ASN A 12 3.26 11.10 -12.59
C ASN A 12 3.37 9.58 -12.69
N TRP A 13 4.41 8.98 -12.11
CA TRP A 13 4.56 7.52 -12.13
C TRP A 13 3.42 6.79 -11.40
N ILE A 14 2.95 7.33 -10.26
CA ILE A 14 1.81 6.76 -9.53
C ILE A 14 0.53 6.90 -10.35
N GLU A 15 0.27 8.07 -10.92
CA GLU A 15 -0.88 8.29 -11.80
C GLU A 15 -0.86 7.34 -12.99
N GLU A 16 0.28 7.17 -13.65
CA GLU A 16 0.44 6.20 -14.72
C GLU A 16 0.20 4.76 -14.24
N ALA A 17 0.70 4.37 -13.08
CA ALA A 17 0.51 3.03 -12.53
C ALA A 17 -0.97 2.75 -12.19
N ILE A 18 -1.71 3.77 -11.74
CA ILE A 18 -3.17 3.71 -11.54
C ILE A 18 -3.89 3.59 -12.89
N ASN A 19 -3.55 4.45 -13.85
CA ASN A 19 -4.15 4.45 -15.19
C ASN A 19 -3.91 3.13 -15.94
N LYS A 20 -2.70 2.56 -15.81
CA LYS A 20 -2.33 1.24 -16.35
C LYS A 20 -2.88 0.07 -15.52
N LYS A 21 -3.63 0.35 -14.44
CA LYS A 21 -4.24 -0.63 -13.52
C LYS A 21 -3.23 -1.57 -12.84
N HIS A 22 -1.97 -1.16 -12.76
CA HIS A 22 -0.95 -1.86 -11.96
C HIS A 22 -1.19 -1.65 -10.47
N ILE A 23 -1.72 -0.48 -10.10
CA ILE A 23 -2.17 -0.15 -8.75
C ILE A 23 -3.69 0.06 -8.81
N LYS A 24 -4.42 -0.63 -7.94
CA LYS A 24 -5.87 -0.39 -7.79
C LYS A 24 -6.08 0.84 -6.92
N TYR A 25 -6.78 1.81 -7.46
CA TYR A 25 -7.24 2.98 -6.73
C TYR A 25 -8.55 2.68 -5.99
N TYR A 26 -8.67 3.21 -4.77
CA TYR A 26 -9.83 3.04 -3.90
C TYR A 26 -10.15 4.39 -3.25
N GLU A 27 -11.36 4.90 -3.45
CA GLU A 27 -11.81 6.13 -2.77
C GLU A 27 -11.85 5.90 -1.25
N PHE A 28 -11.36 6.88 -0.51
CA PHE A 28 -11.24 6.80 0.94
C PHE A 28 -12.61 6.66 1.63
N GLU A 29 -13.65 7.27 1.07
CA GLU A 29 -15.03 7.23 1.55
C GLU A 29 -15.65 5.82 1.54
N ASN A 30 -15.06 4.89 0.78
CA ASN A 30 -15.51 3.49 0.79
C ASN A 30 -15.08 2.73 2.06
N PHE A 31 -14.17 3.29 2.84
CA PHE A 31 -13.73 2.70 4.10
C PHE A 31 -14.61 3.15 5.26
N LYS A 32 -14.97 2.21 6.12
CA LYS A 32 -15.79 2.41 7.31
C LYS A 32 -15.10 1.81 8.53
N ASN A 33 -15.55 2.21 9.72
CA ASN A 33 -15.01 1.71 10.99
C ASN A 33 -13.49 1.83 11.09
N ILE A 34 -12.95 2.97 10.61
CA ILE A 34 -11.52 3.23 10.62
C ILE A 34 -11.07 3.45 12.06
N GLN A 35 -10.15 2.62 12.53
CA GLN A 35 -9.61 2.71 13.87
C GLN A 35 -8.10 2.47 13.87
N GLU A 36 -7.35 3.36 14.52
CA GLU A 36 -5.91 3.19 14.69
C GLU A 36 -5.63 1.94 15.54
N ILE A 37 -4.75 1.06 15.04
CA ILE A 37 -4.32 -0.16 15.72
C ILE A 37 -2.81 -0.17 16.01
N GLY A 38 -2.09 0.83 15.51
CA GLY A 38 -0.67 1.00 15.80
C GLY A 38 -0.08 2.22 15.12
N SER A 39 1.04 2.69 15.66
CA SER A 39 1.84 3.76 15.08
C SER A 39 3.32 3.46 15.29
N GLY A 40 4.15 3.88 14.34
CA GLY A 40 5.59 3.71 14.37
C GLY A 40 6.28 4.71 13.45
N THR A 41 7.60 4.62 13.28
CA THR A 41 8.39 5.58 12.51
C THR A 41 7.93 5.75 11.06
N SER A 42 7.48 4.66 10.43
CA SER A 42 7.00 4.68 9.05
C SER A 42 5.57 5.20 8.87
N GLY A 43 4.85 5.48 9.96
CA GLY A 43 3.48 5.96 9.91
C GLY A 43 2.51 5.25 10.85
N LYS A 44 1.21 5.39 10.58
CA LYS A 44 0.13 4.79 11.39
C LYS A 44 -0.53 3.66 10.63
N VAL A 45 -1.03 2.69 11.37
CA VAL A 45 -1.81 1.56 10.84
C VAL A 45 -3.20 1.60 11.45
N PHE A 46 -4.20 1.50 10.59
CA PHE A 46 -5.61 1.49 10.94
C PHE A 46 -6.24 0.18 10.48
N ARG A 47 -7.20 -0.34 11.24
CA ARG A 47 -8.16 -1.33 10.74
C ARG A 47 -9.36 -0.60 10.13
N ALA A 48 -9.89 -1.12 9.03
CA ALA A 48 -11.11 -0.60 8.42
C ALA A 48 -11.88 -1.71 7.69
N ASN A 49 -13.19 -1.54 7.55
CA ASN A 49 -14.00 -2.31 6.61
C ASN A 49 -14.04 -1.57 5.27
N TRP A 50 -14.06 -2.30 4.15
CA TRP A 50 -14.22 -1.70 2.83
C TRP A 50 -15.54 -2.14 2.20
N LYS A 51 -16.45 -1.20 1.95
CA LYS A 51 -17.81 -1.50 1.44
C LYS A 51 -18.49 -2.61 2.27
N SER A 52 -19.13 -3.58 1.61
CA SER A 52 -19.74 -4.79 2.18
C SER A 52 -18.73 -5.95 2.31
N PHE A 53 -17.44 -5.66 2.33
CA PHE A 53 -16.43 -6.70 2.55
C PHE A 53 -16.42 -7.06 4.03
N ASP A 54 -16.76 -8.31 4.33
CA ASP A 54 -16.94 -8.78 5.71
C ASP A 54 -15.65 -8.87 6.53
N HIS A 55 -14.49 -8.73 5.88
CA HIS A 55 -13.20 -8.79 6.56
C HIS A 55 -12.58 -7.41 6.76
N TYR A 56 -11.82 -7.29 7.86
CA TYR A 56 -11.03 -6.09 8.13
C TYR A 56 -9.81 -6.01 7.22
N LEU A 57 -9.54 -4.80 6.75
CA LEU A 57 -8.32 -4.42 6.03
C LEU A 57 -7.44 -3.57 6.93
N ALA A 58 -6.13 -3.66 6.73
CA ALA A 58 -5.17 -2.76 7.34
C ALA A 58 -4.85 -1.61 6.37
N LEU A 59 -5.16 -0.39 6.77
CA LEU A 59 -4.78 0.84 6.08
C LEU A 59 -3.51 1.39 6.75
N LYS A 60 -2.43 1.58 5.99
CA LYS A 60 -1.21 2.22 6.50
C LYS A 60 -1.14 3.64 5.95
N SER A 61 -1.08 4.64 6.82
CA SER A 61 -0.72 6.00 6.46
C SER A 61 0.78 6.20 6.62
N PHE A 62 1.35 7.12 5.87
CA PHE A 62 2.75 7.50 5.96
C PHE A 62 2.84 8.99 6.32
N TYR A 63 3.76 9.36 7.21
CA TYR A 63 3.84 10.74 7.72
C TYR A 63 4.31 11.75 6.67
N ASN A 64 5.28 11.35 5.83
CA ASN A 64 5.86 12.22 4.80
C ASN A 64 5.80 11.53 3.45
N LEU A 65 5.22 12.17 2.45
CA LEU A 65 5.34 11.75 1.05
C LEU A 65 6.64 12.32 0.47
N ASN A 66 7.70 11.53 0.57
CA ASN A 66 8.99 11.84 -0.06
C ASN A 66 9.47 10.62 -0.87
N LYS A 67 10.55 10.81 -1.64
CA LYS A 67 11.14 9.74 -2.46
C LYS A 67 11.43 8.44 -1.69
N ILE A 68 11.84 8.55 -0.42
CA ILE A 68 12.15 7.39 0.42
C ILE A 68 10.86 6.63 0.74
N THR A 69 9.83 7.32 1.22
CA THR A 69 8.52 6.73 1.51
C THR A 69 7.86 6.12 0.27
N LEU A 70 7.97 6.77 -0.89
CA LEU A 70 7.43 6.24 -2.14
C LEU A 70 8.15 4.96 -2.58
N LYS A 71 9.48 4.91 -2.41
CA LYS A 71 10.26 3.69 -2.62
C LYS A 71 9.85 2.58 -1.65
N GLU A 72 9.58 2.91 -0.40
CA GLU A 72 9.04 1.96 0.58
C GLU A 72 7.67 1.42 0.15
N ILE A 73 6.75 2.27 -0.34
CA ILE A 73 5.44 1.85 -0.85
C ILE A 73 5.60 0.86 -2.02
N VAL A 74 6.47 1.17 -2.99
CA VAL A 74 6.72 0.29 -4.14
C VAL A 74 7.35 -1.03 -3.68
N ASN A 75 8.31 -0.99 -2.75
CA ASN A 75 8.97 -2.19 -2.23
C ASN A 75 8.00 -3.06 -1.41
N GLU A 76 7.21 -2.49 -0.50
CA GLU A 76 6.23 -3.25 0.30
C GLU A 76 5.14 -3.88 -0.59
N GLY A 77 4.64 -3.13 -1.57
CA GLY A 77 3.69 -3.66 -2.56
C GLY A 77 4.27 -4.82 -3.36
N SER A 78 5.52 -4.66 -3.82
CA SER A 78 6.23 -5.67 -4.60
C SER A 78 6.59 -6.91 -3.77
N GLU A 79 7.03 -6.75 -2.52
CA GLU A 79 7.37 -7.86 -1.62
C GLU A 79 6.12 -8.66 -1.22
N LYS A 80 4.99 -8.00 -0.91
CA LYS A 80 3.73 -8.72 -0.63
C LYS A 80 3.22 -9.50 -1.85
N ILE A 81 3.39 -8.96 -3.06
CA ILE A 81 3.08 -9.67 -4.31
C ILE A 81 4.08 -10.83 -4.53
N ARG A 82 5.36 -10.62 -4.25
CA ARG A 82 6.45 -11.61 -4.40
C ARG A 82 6.40 -12.74 -3.36
N LEU A 83 5.85 -12.50 -2.18
CA LEU A 83 5.60 -13.55 -1.19
C LEU A 83 4.47 -14.50 -1.63
N LYS A 84 3.44 -14.00 -2.34
CA LYS A 84 2.43 -14.88 -2.95
C LYS A 84 3.02 -15.81 -4.03
N SER A 85 3.99 -15.34 -4.82
CA SER A 85 4.63 -16.17 -5.85
C SER A 85 5.68 -17.15 -5.30
N LYS A 86 6.22 -16.92 -4.09
CA LYS A 86 7.03 -17.90 -3.35
C LYS A 86 6.17 -18.95 -2.63
N LEU A 87 5.01 -18.58 -2.09
CA LEU A 87 4.11 -19.51 -1.41
C LEU A 87 3.41 -20.48 -2.37
N SER A 88 3.17 -20.11 -3.63
CA SER A 88 2.61 -21.06 -4.63
C SER A 88 3.58 -22.16 -5.08
N LYS A 89 4.84 -22.13 -4.60
CA LYS A 89 5.87 -23.15 -4.87
C LYS A 89 6.19 -24.01 -3.65
N ILE A 90 5.57 -23.77 -2.50
CA ILE A 90 5.77 -24.57 -1.28
C ILE A 90 4.52 -25.40 -1.03
N ASP A 91 4.66 -26.68 -1.35
CA ASP A 91 3.88 -27.86 -0.94
C ASP A 91 2.38 -27.97 -1.29
N LYS A 92 2.13 -28.71 -2.37
CA LYS A 92 0.99 -29.63 -2.48
C LYS A 92 1.30 -31.04 -1.92
N ASN A 93 2.43 -31.25 -1.23
CA ASN A 93 2.84 -32.57 -0.74
C ASN A 93 3.41 -32.52 0.69
N ARG A 94 2.56 -32.29 1.68
CA ARG A 94 2.78 -32.86 3.02
C ARG A 94 1.49 -32.76 3.85
N PHE A 95 0.82 -33.91 3.93
CA PHE A 95 -0.25 -34.33 4.85
C PHE A 95 -1.30 -33.29 5.25
#